data_AF-A0A7S2C083-F1
#
_entry.id   AF-A0A7S2C083-F1
#
_cell.length_a   1.000
_cell.length_b   1.000
_cell.length_c   1.000
_cell.angle_alpha   90.00
_cell.angle_beta   90.00
_cell.angle_gamma   90.00
#
_symmetry.space_group_name_H-M   'P 1'
#
loop_
_entity.id
_entity.type
_entity.pdbx_description
1 polymer ?
#
loop_
_entity_poly.entity_id
_entity_poly.type
_entity_poly.pdbx_seq_one_letter_code
_entity_poly.pdbx_strand_id
1 'polypeptide(L)'
;FGSIDLSGISATTWFVVFLTGIGCFAISICYMTLYKISEATTITVGGNFNKIVSIFIASYLFSQPLAAGAILGLLVSISGSIWYSFEEIAKNKAAAADKKE
;
A
#
# COMPACT_ATOMS: atom_id res chain seq x y z
N PHE A 1 20.15 -16.56 -23.96
CA PHE A 1 19.92 -15.65 -22.81
C PHE A 1 21.01 -14.60 -22.85
N GLY A 2 20.65 -13.35 -23.18
CA GLY A 2 21.63 -12.27 -23.35
C GLY A 2 22.33 -11.93 -22.05
N SER A 3 23.65 -11.77 -22.11
CA SER A 3 24.47 -11.26 -21.01
C SER A 3 24.00 -9.86 -20.65
N ILE A 4 23.48 -9.69 -19.43
CA ILE A 4 23.20 -8.37 -18.86
C ILE A 4 24.55 -7.72 -18.62
N ASP A 5 24.91 -6.77 -19.47
CA ASP A 5 26.13 -5.99 -19.32
C ASP A 5 25.94 -4.95 -18.21
N LEU A 6 26.45 -5.25 -17.02
CA LEU A 6 26.35 -4.40 -15.83
C LEU A 6 27.44 -3.31 -15.79
N SER A 7 28.37 -3.33 -16.74
CA SER A 7 29.56 -2.46 -16.71
C SER A 7 29.28 -0.97 -17.00
N GLY A 8 28.11 -0.65 -17.56
CA GLY A 8 27.69 0.72 -17.88
C GLY A 8 26.77 1.40 -16.86
N ILE A 9 26.43 0.75 -15.74
CA ILE A 9 25.45 1.29 -14.78
C ILE A 9 26.12 2.29 -13.83
N SER A 10 25.61 3.52 -13.79
CA SER A 10 26.07 4.58 -12.88
C SER A 10 25.95 4.19 -11.40
N ALA A 11 26.90 4.65 -10.58
CA ALA A 11 26.89 4.46 -9.12
C ALA A 11 25.60 4.98 -8.45
N THR A 12 25.01 6.05 -9.01
CA THR A 12 23.73 6.60 -8.53
C THR A 12 22.59 5.59 -8.70
N THR A 13 22.56 4.85 -9.82
CA THR A 13 21.54 3.82 -10.07
C THR A 13 21.66 2.68 -9.06
N TRP A 14 22.88 2.22 -8.80
CA TRP A 14 23.13 1.19 -7.78
C TRP A 14 22.72 1.66 -6.38
N PHE A 15 22.97 2.92 -6.05
CA PHE A 15 22.54 3.49 -4.78
C PHE A 15 21.01 3.53 -4.65
N VAL A 16 20.30 3.94 -5.70
CA VAL A 16 18.82 3.91 -5.72
C VAL A 16 18.29 2.49 -5.58
N VAL A 17 18.88 1.51 -6.30
CA VAL A 17 18.51 0.10 -6.17
C VAL A 17 18.67 -0.38 -4.73
N PHE A 18 19.80 -0.06 -4.09
CA PHE A 18 20.03 -0.42 -2.70
C PHE A 18 18.97 0.19 -1.76
N LEU A 19 18.64 1.47 -1.92
CA LEU A 19 17.59 2.13 -1.13
C LEU A 19 16.21 1.49 -1.35
N THR A 20 15.86 1.12 -2.59
CA THR A 20 14.60 0.41 -2.86
C THR A 20 14.56 -0.96 -2.20
N GLY A 21 15.70 -1.66 -2.10
CA GLY A 21 15.84 -2.93 -1.40
C GLY A 21 15.54 -2.78 0.11
N ILE A 22 16.09 -1.75 0.75
CA ILE A 22 15.80 -1.45 2.17
C ILE A 22 14.31 -1.17 2.37
N GLY A 23 13.70 -0.36 1.50
CA GLY A 23 12.27 -0.08 1.55
C GLY A 23 11.41 -1.33 1.40
N CYS A 24 11.75 -2.21 0.45
CA CYS A 24 11.07 -3.48 0.23
C CYS A 24 11.17 -4.41 1.44
N PHE A 25 12.34 -4.48 2.07
CA PHE A 25 12.56 -5.26 3.29
C PHE A 25 11.71 -4.76 4.46
N ALA A 26 11.69 -3.44 4.68
CA ALA A 26 10.87 -2.83 5.74
C ALA A 26 9.38 -3.14 5.55
N ILE A 27 8.87 -2.97 4.32
CA ILE A 27 7.48 -3.30 3.97
C ILE A 27 7.20 -4.79 4.22
N SER A 28 8.12 -5.68 3.87
CA SER A 28 7.96 -7.12 4.09
C SER A 28 7.79 -7.46 5.58
N ILE A 29 8.59 -6.84 6.46
CA ILE A 29 8.45 -7.01 7.92
C ILE A 29 7.09 -6.49 8.41
N CYS A 30 6.65 -5.33 7.91
CA CYS A 30 5.35 -4.75 8.26
C CYS A 30 4.21 -5.69 7.87
N TYR A 31 4.21 -6.22 6.64
CA TYR A 31 3.18 -7.17 6.21
C TYR A 31 3.21 -8.47 7.01
N MET A 32 4.39 -9.04 7.29
CA MET A 32 4.49 -10.22 8.15
C MET A 32 3.94 -9.98 9.56
N THR A 33 4.11 -8.78 10.09
CA THR A 33 3.50 -8.40 11.38
C THR A 33 2.00 -8.23 11.26
N LEU A 34 1.51 -7.55 10.22
CA LEU A 34 0.09 -7.36 9.96
C LEU A 34 -0.65 -8.70 9.82
N TYR A 35 -0.08 -9.67 9.11
CA TYR A 35 -0.64 -11.02 8.99
C TYR A 35 -0.79 -11.75 10.33
N LYS A 36 -0.07 -11.34 11.38
CA LYS A 36 -0.18 -11.93 12.72
C LYS A 36 -1.26 -11.26 13.59
N ILE A 37 -1.63 -10.01 13.29
CA ILE A 37 -2.46 -9.19 14.18
C ILE A 37 -3.76 -8.70 13.54
N SER A 38 -3.95 -8.92 12.24
CA SER A 38 -5.10 -8.44 11.49
C SER A 38 -5.63 -9.51 10.54
N GLU A 39 -6.91 -9.40 10.20
CA GLU A 39 -7.54 -10.29 9.23
C GLU A 39 -7.03 -10.02 7.81
N ALA A 40 -7.00 -11.06 6.98
CA ALA A 40 -6.54 -10.96 5.59
C ALA A 40 -7.30 -9.90 4.79
N THR A 41 -8.59 -9.70 5.10
CA THR A 41 -9.43 -8.68 4.47
C THR A 41 -8.95 -7.26 4.81
N THR A 42 -8.65 -6.99 6.08
CA THR A 42 -8.11 -5.70 6.55
C THR A 42 -6.77 -5.38 5.91
N ILE A 43 -5.90 -6.39 5.78
CA ILE A 43 -4.59 -6.26 5.14
C ILE A 43 -4.77 -5.94 3.64
N THR A 44 -5.73 -6.57 2.98
CA THR A 44 -6.02 -6.31 1.55
C THR A 44 -6.56 -4.90 1.34
N VAL A 45 -7.47 -4.44 2.19
CA VAL A 45 -8.00 -3.07 2.14
C VAL A 45 -6.89 -2.04 2.38
N GLY A 46 -6.04 -2.26 3.39
CA GLY A 46 -4.87 -1.40 3.65
C GLY A 46 -3.87 -1.40 2.49
N GLY A 47 -3.64 -2.55 1.86
CA GLY A 47 -2.80 -2.66 0.66
C GLY A 47 -3.36 -1.87 -0.53
N ASN A 48 -4.68 -1.87 -0.72
CA ASN A 48 -5.34 -1.06 -1.75
C ASN A 48 -5.22 0.44 -1.45
N PHE A 49 -5.34 0.86 -0.19
CA PHE A 49 -5.11 2.23 0.23
C PHE A 49 -3.66 2.69 -0.05
N ASN A 50 -2.66 1.84 0.21
CA ASN A 50 -1.26 2.14 -0.12
C ASN A 50 -1.04 2.39 -1.63
N LYS A 51 -1.75 1.66 -2.49
CA LYS A 51 -1.73 1.88 -3.95
C LYS A 51 -2.35 3.22 -4.32
N ILE A 52 -3.47 3.60 -3.69
CA ILE A 52 -4.11 4.91 -3.89
C ILE A 52 -3.13 6.04 -3.57
N VAL A 53 -2.46 5.98 -2.41
CA VAL A 53 -1.45 6.98 -2.02
C VAL A 53 -0.30 7.02 -3.03
N SER A 54 0.15 5.86 -3.49
CA SER A 54 1.22 5.77 -4.51
C SER A 54 0.82 6.42 -5.84
N ILE A 55 -0.44 6.28 -6.26
CA ILE A 55 -0.97 6.92 -7.47
C ILE A 55 -0.95 8.45 -7.34
N PHE A 56 -1.35 8.98 -6.18
CA PHE A 56 -1.30 10.43 -5.93
C PHE A 56 0.14 10.96 -5.95
N ILE A 57 1.07 10.27 -5.27
CA ILE A 57 2.49 10.65 -5.26
C ILE A 57 3.07 10.60 -6.68
N ALA A 58 2.77 9.55 -7.44
CA ALA A 58 3.24 9.42 -8.82
C ALA A 58 2.66 10.51 -9.73
N SER A 59 1.36 10.80 -9.64
CA SER A 59 0.74 11.87 -10.44
C SER A 59 1.37 13.24 -10.15
N TYR A 60 1.66 13.53 -8.87
CA TYR A 60 2.35 14.74 -8.46
C TYR A 60 3.80 14.79 -8.98
N LEU A 61 4.57 13.72 -8.77
CA LEU A 61 6.00 13.67 -9.13
C LEU A 61 6.23 13.71 -10.64
N PHE A 62 5.42 12.97 -11.41
CA PHE A 62 5.60 12.85 -12.87
C PHE A 62 4.77 13.88 -13.65
N SER A 63 4.01 14.74 -12.96
CA SER A 63 3.10 15.73 -13.58
C SER A 63 2.17 15.10 -14.64
N GLN A 64 1.81 13.83 -14.46
CA GLN A 64 0.93 13.12 -15.39
C GLN A 64 -0.52 13.28 -14.96
N PRO A 65 -1.40 13.80 -15.84
CA PRO A 65 -2.80 13.97 -15.52
C PRO A 65 -3.47 12.61 -15.37
N LEU A 66 -4.27 12.46 -14.30
CA LEU A 66 -5.07 11.27 -14.08
C LEU A 66 -6.25 11.27 -15.05
N ALA A 67 -6.45 10.17 -15.78
CA ALA A 67 -7.62 9.99 -16.62
C ALA A 67 -8.91 10.00 -15.78
N ALA A 68 -10.00 10.52 -16.33
CA ALA A 68 -11.29 10.60 -15.62
C ALA A 68 -11.77 9.24 -15.10
N GLY A 69 -11.56 8.16 -15.86
CA GLY A 69 -11.86 6.79 -15.41
C GLY A 69 -10.99 6.33 -14.23
N ALA A 70 -9.72 6.73 -14.17
CA ALA A 70 -8.84 6.43 -13.06
C ALA A 70 -9.28 7.16 -11.79
N ILE A 71 -9.72 8.41 -11.91
CA ILE A 71 -10.26 9.21 -10.80
C ILE A 71 -11.53 8.55 -10.22
N LEU A 72 -12.46 8.13 -11.08
CA LEU A 72 -13.67 7.42 -10.63
C LEU A 72 -13.34 6.11 -9.91
N GLY A 73 -12.41 5.32 -10.47
CA GLY A 73 -11.94 4.09 -9.83
C GLY A 73 -11.29 4.36 -8.46
N LEU A 74 -10.52 5.44 -8.35
CA LEU A 74 -9.92 5.88 -7.10
C LEU A 74 -10.98 6.24 -6.06
N LEU A 75 -12.01 7.01 -6.44
CA LEU A 75 -13.10 7.41 -5.54
C LEU A 75 -13.87 6.20 -5.01
N VAL A 76 -14.17 5.23 -5.87
CA VAL A 76 -14.83 3.98 -5.45
C VAL A 76 -13.94 3.20 -4.48
N SER A 77 -12.64 3.07 -4.79
CA SER A 77 -11.70 2.33 -3.95
C SER A 77 -11.48 2.98 -2.58
N ILE A 78 -11.42 4.32 -2.52
CA ILE A 78 -11.35 5.10 -1.27
C ILE A 78 -12.65 4.89 -0.47
N SER A 79 -13.81 5.04 -1.11
CA SER A 79 -15.12 4.90 -0.45
C SER A 79 -15.31 3.51 0.15
N GLY A 80 -14.94 2.46 -0.59
CA GLY A 80 -14.99 1.08 -0.08
C GLY A 80 -14.03 0.84 1.09
N SER A 81 -12.84 1.44 1.04
CA SER A 81 -11.86 1.34 2.14
C SER A 81 -12.37 2.02 3.42
N ILE A 82 -12.94 3.23 3.29
CA ILE A 82 -13.52 3.97 4.42
C ILE A 82 -14.71 3.20 5.03
N TRP A 83 -15.61 2.68 4.18
CA TRP A 83 -16.75 1.89 4.62
C TRP A 83 -16.30 0.68 5.44
N TYR A 84 -15.35 -0.10 4.91
CA TYR A 84 -14.80 -1.26 5.59
C TYR A 84 -14.17 -0.91 6.94
N SER A 85 -13.37 0.17 6.99
CA SER A 85 -12.75 0.62 8.24
C SER A 85 -13.79 0.99 9.31
N PHE A 86 -14.92 1.62 8.94
CA PHE A 86 -15.99 1.91 9.89
C PHE A 86 -16.66 0.64 10.42
N GLU A 87 -16.90 -0.34 9.55
CA GLU A 87 -17.51 -1.60 9.96
C GLU A 87 -16.60 -2.38 10.92
N GLU A 88 -15.29 -2.41 10.66
CA GLU A 88 -14.32 -3.06 11.54
C GLU A 88 -14.20 -2.35 12.89
N ILE A 89 -14.19 -1.01 12.92
CA ILE A 89 -14.23 -0.24 14.17
C ILE A 89 -15.52 -0.55 14.97
N ALA A 90 -16.67 -0.64 14.28
CA ALA A 90 -17.94 -0.97 14.92
C ALA A 90 -17.93 -2.38 15.53
N LYS A 91 -17.44 -3.39 14.78
CA LYS A 91 -17.26 -4.76 15.28
C LYS A 91 -16.35 -4.82 16.49
N ASN A 92 -15.21 -4.15 16.44
CA ASN A 92 -14.25 -4.10 17.55
C ASN A 92 -14.82 -3.42 18.80
N LYS A 93 -15.63 -2.36 18.63
CA LYS A 93 -16.32 -1.70 19.75
C LYS A 93 -17.40 -2.57 20.38
N ALA A 94 -18.21 -3.27 19.58
CA ALA A 94 -19.23 -4.18 20.08
C ALA A 94 -18.62 -5.35 20.87
N ALA A 95 -17.55 -5.97 20.34
CA ALA A 95 -16.83 -7.04 21.04
C ALA A 95 -16.15 -6.59 22.35
N ALA A 96 -15.78 -5.31 22.45
CA ALA A 96 -15.19 -4.75 23.66
C ALA A 96 -16.24 -4.39 24.74
N ALA A 97 -17.51 -4.20 24.35
CA ALA A 97 -18.61 -3.96 25.28
C ALA A 97 -19.06 -5.27 25.95
N ASP A 98 -19.17 -6.36 25.19
CA ASP A 98 -19.54 -7.70 25.69
C ASP A 98 -18.53 -8.25 26.72
N LYS A 99 -17.24 -7.89 26.61
CA LYS A 99 -16.20 -8.34 27.57
C LYS A 99 -16.20 -7.57 28.90
N LYS A 100 -17.05 -6.55 29.05
CA LYS A 100 -17.13 -5.74 30.28
C LYS A 100 -18.33 -6.10 31.17
N GLU A 101 -19.22 -6.96 30.70
CA GLU A 101 -20.25 -7.64 31.52
C GLU A 101 -19.74 -8.99 32.03
#